data_AF-A0A0A2WFT2-F1
#
_entry.id   AF-A0A0A2WFT2-F1
#
_cell.length_a   1.000
_cell.length_b   1.000
_cell.length_c   1.000
_cell.angle_alpha   90.00
_cell.angle_beta   90.00
_cell.angle_gamma   90.00
#
_symmetry.space_group_name_H-M   'P 1'
#
loop_
_entity.id
_entity.type
_entity.pdbx_description
1 polymer ?
#
loop_
_entity_poly.entity_id
_entity_poly.type
_entity_poly.pdbx_seq_one_letter_code
_entity_poly.pdbx_strand_id
1 'polypeptide(L)' 'MRDLTFEEIEMVGGEGVGTAFLTGAGAGGFAGALIANAPGAAIGALAGGIIGVGLYLL' A
#
# COMPACT_ATOMS: atom_id res chain seq x y z
N MET A 1 3.30 -16.19 -26.11
CA MET A 1 3.42 -15.17 -25.06
C MET A 1 4.87 -14.78 -25.04
N ARG A 2 5.17 -13.49 -25.12
CA ARG A 2 6.54 -12.95 -25.07
C ARG A 2 6.80 -12.50 -23.64
N ASP A 3 8.01 -12.72 -23.13
CA ASP A 3 8.39 -12.27 -21.79
C ASP A 3 8.35 -10.74 -21.73
N LEU A 4 7.75 -10.23 -20.66
CA LEU A 4 7.64 -8.80 -20.39
C LEU A 4 9.00 -8.27 -19.93
N THR A 5 9.37 -7.07 -20.37
CA THR A 5 10.55 -6.39 -19.83
C THR A 5 10.31 -5.99 -18.37
N PHE A 6 11.36 -5.72 -17.60
CA PHE A 6 11.23 -5.29 -16.19
C PHE A 6 10.29 -4.08 -16.03
N GLU A 7 10.34 -3.13 -16.97
CA GLU A 7 9.49 -1.94 -17.00
C GLU A 7 8.02 -2.28 -17.30
N GLU A 8 7.76 -3.26 -18.17
CA GLU A 8 6.41 -3.74 -18.43
C GLU A 8 5.85 -4.57 -17.25
N ILE A 9 6.71 -5.25 -16.50
CA ILE A 9 6.32 -5.95 -15.26
C ILE A 9 5.95 -4.93 -14.18
N GLU A 10 6.70 -3.85 -14.04
CA GLU A 10 6.39 -2.75 -13.10
C GLU A 10 5.06 -2.07 -13.47
N MET A 11 4.86 -1.82 -14.77
CA MET A 11 3.67 -1.16 -15.32
C MET A 11 2.40 -2.05 -15.26
N VAL A 12 2.52 -3.37 -15.39
CA VAL A 12 1.40 -4.33 -15.31
C VAL A 12 1.18 -4.83 -13.88
N GLY A 13 2.24 -4.95 -13.08
CA GLY A 13 2.23 -5.30 -11.65
C GLY A 13 1.72 -4.16 -10.76
N GLY A 14 1.55 -2.98 -11.35
CA GLY A 14 1.00 -1.82 -10.68
C GLY A 14 1.97 -1.20 -9.68
N GLU A 15 3.28 -1.42 -9.79
CA GLU A 15 4.26 -0.82 -8.88
C GLU A 15 4.24 0.70 -9.08
N GLY A 16 3.66 1.40 -8.11
CA GLY A 16 3.43 2.82 -8.19
C GLY A 16 2.89 3.37 -6.89
N VAL A 17 2.85 4.68 -6.77
CA VAL A 17 2.42 5.38 -5.53
C VAL A 17 1.04 4.89 -5.05
N GLY A 18 0.12 4.57 -5.98
CA GLY A 18 -1.20 4.06 -5.66
C GLY A 18 -1.21 2.68 -4.99
N THR A 19 -0.41 1.73 -5.48
CA THR A 19 -0.33 0.39 -4.87
C THR A 19 0.49 0.38 -3.60
N ALA A 20 1.52 1.22 -3.51
CA ALA A 20 2.25 1.46 -2.27
C ALA A 20 1.33 2.01 -1.17
N PHE A 21 0.48 2.98 -1.51
CA PHE A 21 -0.56 3.49 -0.61
C PHE A 21 -1.55 2.40 -0.21
N LEU A 22 -2.10 1.64 -1.17
CA LEU A 22 -3.10 0.61 -0.88
C LEU A 22 -2.55 -0.53 -0.03
N THR A 23 -1.32 -0.96 -0.29
CA THR A 23 -0.64 -2.00 0.51
C THR A 23 -0.40 -1.50 1.94
N GLY A 24 0.14 -0.29 2.08
CA GLY A 24 0.35 0.35 3.37
C GLY A 24 -0.97 0.57 4.13
N ALA A 25 -2.01 1.01 3.43
CA ALA A 25 -3.34 1.25 4.01
C ALA A 25 -4.02 -0.05 4.43
N GLY A 26 -3.87 -1.13 3.68
CA GLY A 26 -4.36 -2.45 4.07
C GLY A 26 -3.70 -2.95 5.35
N ALA A 27 -2.36 -2.91 5.41
CA ALA A 27 -1.61 -3.34 6.58
C ALA A 27 -1.90 -2.46 7.81
N GLY A 28 -1.87 -1.14 7.64
CA GLY A 28 -2.14 -0.18 8.71
C GLY A 28 -3.59 -0.25 9.19
N GLY A 29 -4.56 -0.43 8.29
CA GLY A 29 -5.96 -0.59 8.65
C GLY A 29 -6.22 -1.85 9.45
N PHE A 30 -5.60 -2.97 9.08
CA PHE A 30 -5.67 -4.21 9.85
C PHE A 30 -5.06 -4.04 11.26
N ALA A 31 -3.86 -3.46 11.35
CA ALA A 31 -3.20 -3.22 12.63
C ALA A 31 -3.98 -2.24 13.52
N GLY A 32 -4.52 -1.17 12.94
CA GLY A 32 -5.34 -0.19 13.65
C GLY A 32 -6.67 -0.77 14.12
N ALA A 33 -7.30 -1.64 13.33
CA ALA A 33 -8.53 -2.34 13.70
C ALA A 33 -8.37 -3.17 14.97
N LEU A 34 -7.19 -3.78 15.15
CA LEU A 34 -6.89 -4.60 16.34
C LEU A 34 -6.88 -3.78 17.64
N ILE A 35 -6.52 -2.49 17.56
CA ILE A 35 -6.39 -1.61 18.72
C ILE A 35 -7.73 -0.94 19.06
N ALA A 36 -8.44 -0.44 18.04
CA ALA A 36 -9.61 0.42 18.25
C ALA A 36 -10.78 0.16 17.28
N ASN A 37 -10.92 -1.06 16.74
CA ASN A 37 -12.00 -1.44 15.82
C ASN A 37 -12.11 -0.49 14.61
N ALA A 38 -13.33 -0.08 14.23
CA ALA A 38 -13.55 0.75 13.05
C ALA A 38 -12.81 2.11 13.07
N PRO A 39 -12.82 2.89 14.16
CA PRO A 39 -12.00 4.12 14.25
C PRO A 39 -10.50 3.85 14.08
N GLY A 40 -10.00 2.80 14.73
CA GLY A 40 -8.60 2.39 14.62
C GLY A 40 -8.24 1.96 13.20
N ALA A 41 -9.13 1.24 12.53
CA ALA A 41 -8.95 0.81 11.14
C ALA A 41 -8.83 2.01 10.18
N ALA A 42 -9.66 3.04 10.35
CA ALA A 42 -9.62 4.23 9.50
C ALA A 42 -8.32 5.02 9.67
N ILE A 43 -7.91 5.28 10.92
CA ILE A 43 -6.66 6.00 11.22
C ILE A 43 -5.45 5.18 10.80
N GLY A 44 -5.46 3.88 11.11
CA GLY A 44 -4.41 2.94 10.73
C GLY A 44 -4.25 2.84 9.21
N ALA A 45 -5.35 2.81 8.45
CA ALA A 45 -5.30 2.79 7.00
C ALA A 45 -4.71 4.07 6.41
N LEU A 46 -5.09 5.24 6.95
CA LEU A 46 -4.53 6.51 6.50
C LEU A 46 -3.02 6.59 6.80
N ALA A 47 -2.63 6.31 8.05
CA ALA A 47 -1.24 6.37 8.47
C ALA A 47 -0.37 5.34 7.75
N GLY A 48 -0.85 4.09 7.65
CA GLY A 48 -0.17 3.03 6.93
C GLY A 48 -0.02 3.33 5.44
N GLY A 49 -1.03 3.93 4.80
CA GLY A 49 -0.96 4.35 3.40
C GLY A 49 0.09 5.44 3.18
N ILE A 50 0.16 6.45 4.04
CA ILE A 50 1.19 7.51 3.98
C ILE A 50 2.59 6.90 4.17
N ILE A 51 2.75 5.98 5.12
CA ILE A 51 4.03 5.28 5.34
C ILE A 51 4.41 4.44 4.12
N GLY A 52 3.46 3.71 3.54
CA GLY A 52 3.69 2.90 2.33
C GLY A 52 4.17 3.75 1.16
N VAL A 53 3.58 4.92 0.95
CA VAL A 53 4.05 5.90 -0.05
C VAL A 53 5.42 6.45 0.31
N GLY A 54 5.66 6.80 1.58
CA GLY A 54 6.96 7.29 2.03
C GLY A 54 8.09 6.29 1.81
N LEU A 55 7.84 5.00 2.02
CA LEU A 55 8.79 3.93 1.75
C LEU A 55 9.02 3.70 0.25
N TYR A 56 8.01 3.90 -0.58
CA TYR A 56 8.15 3.79 -2.04
C TYR A 56 8.98 4.93 -2.65
N LEU A 57 8.96 6.12 -2.03
CA LEU A 57 9.68 7.30 -2.50
C LEU A 57 11.13 7.42 -1.98
N LEU A 58 11.56 6.52 -1.09
CA LEU A 58 12.91 6.44 -0.53
C LEU A 58 13.80 5.51 -1.37
#